data_AF-A0A439XZT9-F1
#
_entry.id   AF-A0A439XZT9-F1
#
_cell.length_a   1.000
_cell.length_b   1.000
_cell.length_c   1.000
_cell.angle_alpha   90.00
_cell.angle_beta   90.00
_cell.angle_gamma   90.00
#
_symmetry.space_group_name_H-M   'P 1'
#
loop_
_entity.id
_entity.type
_entity.pdbx_description
1 polymer ?
#
loop_
_entity_poly.entity_id
_entity_poly.type
_entity_poly.pdbx_seq_one_letter_code
_entity_poly.pdbx_strand_id
1 'polypeptide(L)'
;MVEARIEGAGLTLAEITERHMAAQKAAADVAREWDDRRAAGDVSSVAYASALLAAVTEEATARRIVMEYRPLDYQESISKLAYISAFLIAAEVRLEESEMAMVMEAAAPFG
;
A
#
# COMPACT_ATOMS: atom_id res chain seq x y z
N MET A 1 10.89 -9.23 24.60
CA MET A 1 11.15 -8.91 23.18
C MET A 1 9.98 -9.51 22.40
N VAL A 2 8.98 -8.71 22.06
CA VAL A 2 7.82 -9.18 21.28
C VAL A 2 8.25 -9.09 19.83
N GLU A 3 8.50 -10.23 19.19
CA GLU A 3 8.67 -10.28 17.74
C GLU A 3 7.37 -9.78 17.12
N ALA A 4 7.41 -8.56 16.59
CA ALA A 4 6.39 -8.10 15.67
C ALA A 4 6.46 -9.05 14.48
N ARG A 5 5.55 -10.04 14.45
CA ARG A 5 5.27 -10.80 13.24
C ARG A 5 5.01 -9.78 12.15
N ILE A 6 5.94 -9.64 11.22
CA ILE A 6 5.75 -8.82 10.03
C ILE A 6 4.50 -9.40 9.36
N GLU A 7 3.41 -8.64 9.35
CA GLU A 7 2.23 -8.99 8.58
C GLU A 7 2.68 -9.14 7.12
N GLY A 8 2.75 -10.38 6.63
CA GLY A 8 3.40 -10.70 5.34
C GLY A 8 4.45 -11.81 5.40
N ALA A 9 4.87 -12.26 6.60
CA ALA A 9 5.79 -13.38 6.73
C ALA A 9 5.19 -14.67 6.11
N GLY A 10 5.73 -15.10 4.97
CA GLY A 10 5.32 -16.30 4.25
C GLY A 10 4.35 -16.07 3.07
N LEU A 11 3.98 -14.82 2.77
CA LEU A 11 3.23 -14.48 1.56
C LEU A 11 4.18 -14.23 0.38
N THR A 12 3.76 -14.61 -0.81
CA THR A 12 4.44 -14.34 -2.08
C THR A 12 4.27 -12.89 -2.52
N LEU A 13 5.14 -12.41 -3.41
CA LEU A 13 5.02 -11.08 -4.01
C LEU A 13 3.63 -10.85 -4.63
N ALA A 14 3.08 -11.86 -5.32
CA ALA A 14 1.77 -11.77 -5.97
C ALA A 14 0.63 -11.58 -4.96
N GLU A 15 0.67 -12.28 -3.82
CA GLU A 15 -0.36 -12.16 -2.80
C GLU A 15 -0.34 -10.79 -2.11
N ILE A 16 0.85 -10.23 -1.85
CA ILE A 16 0.95 -8.93 -1.20
C ILE A 16 0.59 -7.77 -2.14
N THR A 17 0.90 -7.88 -3.45
CA THR A 17 0.48 -6.87 -4.42
C THR A 17 -1.01 -6.95 -4.70
N GLU A 18 -1.59 -8.15 -4.78
CA GLU A 18 -3.05 -8.32 -4.87
C GLU A 18 -3.76 -7.72 -3.65
N ARG A 19 -3.23 -7.95 -2.45
CA ARG A 19 -3.76 -7.34 -1.21
C ARG A 19 -3.69 -5.81 -1.25
N HIS A 20 -2.59 -5.26 -1.74
CA HIS A 20 -2.44 -3.80 -1.87
C HIS A 20 -3.43 -3.23 -2.89
N MET A 21 -3.61 -3.85 -4.06
CA MET A 21 -4.63 -3.46 -5.04
C MET A 21 -6.06 -3.56 -4.49
N ALA A 22 -6.36 -4.62 -3.74
CA ALA A 22 -7.66 -4.78 -3.08
C ALA A 22 -7.90 -3.67 -2.04
N ALA A 23 -6.88 -3.30 -1.26
CA ALA A 23 -6.96 -2.19 -0.31
C ALA A 23 -7.16 -0.84 -1.00
N GLN A 24 -6.50 -0.60 -2.14
CA GLN A 24 -6.71 0.61 -2.95
C GLN A 24 -8.15 0.70 -3.47
N LYS A 25 -8.67 -0.41 -4.00
CA LYS A 25 -10.05 -0.47 -4.46
C LYS A 25 -11.03 -0.21 -3.33
N ALA A 26 -10.84 -0.85 -2.18
CA ALA A 26 -11.67 -0.63 -1.00
C ALA A 26 -11.62 0.84 -0.53
N ALA A 27 -10.43 1.46 -0.55
CA ALA A 27 -10.29 2.87 -0.19
C ALA A 27 -11.01 3.81 -1.15
N ALA A 28 -10.93 3.54 -2.45
CA ALA A 28 -11.67 4.29 -3.47
C ALA A 28 -13.19 4.12 -3.33
N ASP A 29 -13.66 2.90 -3.07
CA ASP A 29 -15.07 2.59 -2.86
C ASP A 29 -15.61 3.33 -1.61
N VAL A 30 -14.87 3.29 -0.50
CA VAL A 30 -15.20 4.05 0.72
C VAL A 30 -15.21 5.55 0.46
N ALA A 31 -14.20 6.09 -0.24
CA ALA A 31 -14.15 7.51 -0.55
C ALA A 31 -15.40 7.95 -1.33
N ARG A 32 -15.75 7.19 -2.37
CA ARG A 32 -16.93 7.47 -3.20
C ARG A 32 -18.24 7.39 -2.41
N GLU A 33 -18.44 6.33 -1.61
CA GLU A 33 -19.64 6.19 -0.78
C GLU A 33 -19.79 7.36 0.20
N TRP A 34 -18.70 7.74 0.86
CA TRP A 34 -18.72 8.80 1.85
C TRP A 34 -18.84 10.19 1.23
N ASP A 35 -18.33 10.39 0.01
CA ASP A 35 -18.57 11.60 -0.78
C ASP A 35 -20.05 11.74 -1.13
N ASP A 36 -20.71 10.67 -1.58
CA ASP A 36 -22.15 10.65 -1.89
C ASP A 36 -22.98 11.00 -0.64
N ARG A 37 -22.65 10.39 0.50
CA ARG A 37 -23.31 10.68 1.80
C ARG A 37 -23.06 12.11 2.27
N ARG A 38 -21.85 12.63 2.07
CA ARG A 38 -21.50 14.01 2.41
C ARG A 38 -22.27 15.00 1.54
N ALA A 39 -22.40 14.72 0.25
CA ALA A 39 -23.17 15.54 -0.69
C ALA A 39 -24.68 15.56 -0.34
N ALA A 40 -25.21 14.44 0.19
CA ALA A 40 -26.58 14.36 0.69
C ALA A 40 -26.79 15.09 2.03
N GLY A 41 -25.72 15.45 2.75
CA GLY A 41 -25.79 16.08 4.08
C GLY A 41 -25.98 15.09 5.23
N ASP A 42 -25.78 13.79 5.00
CA ASP A 42 -26.10 12.72 5.94
C ASP A 42 -25.00 12.47 7.00
N VAL A 43 -23.83 13.09 6.84
CA VAL A 43 -22.65 12.83 7.67
C VAL A 43 -21.96 14.12 8.08
N SER A 44 -21.42 14.15 9.30
CA SER A 44 -20.59 15.25 9.77
C SER A 44 -19.21 15.22 9.10
N SER A 45 -18.56 16.38 9.00
CA SER A 45 -17.19 16.48 8.49
C SER A 45 -16.20 15.61 9.27
N VAL A 46 -16.42 15.42 10.57
CA VAL A 46 -15.59 14.55 11.42
C VAL A 46 -15.78 13.08 11.06
N ALA A 47 -17.02 12.62 10.93
CA ALA A 47 -17.31 11.24 10.56
C ALA A 47 -16.75 10.90 9.17
N TYR A 48 -16.90 11.83 8.21
CA TYR A 48 -16.31 11.72 6.89
C TYR A 48 -14.78 11.61 6.94
N ALA A 49 -14.11 12.51 7.66
CA ALA A 49 -12.66 12.47 7.78
C ALA A 49 -12.15 11.19 8.46
N SER A 50 -12.84 10.70 9.50
CA SER A 50 -12.50 9.45 10.17
C SER A 50 -12.62 8.23 9.25
N ALA A 51 -13.66 8.17 8.41
CA ALA A 51 -13.84 7.08 7.45
C ALA A 51 -12.74 7.06 6.39
N LEU A 52 -12.41 8.22 5.82
CA LEU A 52 -11.32 8.33 4.85
C LEU A 52 -9.97 7.96 5.48
N LEU A 53 -9.70 8.43 6.71
CA LEU A 53 -8.46 8.11 7.41
C LEU A 53 -8.33 6.59 7.64
N ALA A 54 -9.41 5.92 8.07
CA ALA A 54 -9.40 4.47 8.25
C ALA A 54 -9.10 3.73 6.94
N ALA A 55 -9.76 4.13 5.85
CA ALA A 55 -9.54 3.53 4.53
C ALA A 55 -8.11 3.72 4.01
N VAL A 56 -7.55 4.93 4.14
CA VAL A 56 -6.16 5.22 3.74
C VAL A 56 -5.14 4.51 4.64
N THR A 57 -5.46 4.30 5.93
CA THR A 57 -4.57 3.58 6.86
C THR A 57 -4.39 2.11 6.48
N GLU A 58 -5.47 1.45 6.05
CA GLU A 58 -5.42 0.07 5.55
C GLU A 58 -4.60 -0.04 4.25
N GLU A 59 -4.81 0.88 3.30
CA GLU A 59 -4.00 0.96 2.08
C GLU A 59 -2.53 1.18 2.39
N ALA A 60 -2.21 2.12 3.29
CA ALA A 60 -0.84 2.44 3.67
C ALA A 60 -0.14 1.24 4.34
N THR A 61 -0.87 0.48 5.15
CA THR A 61 -0.36 -0.76 5.75
C THR A 61 -0.03 -1.80 4.68
N ALA A 62 -0.94 -2.06 3.73
CA ALA A 62 -0.69 -3.00 2.64
C ALA A 62 0.46 -2.54 1.73
N ARG A 63 0.54 -1.23 1.44
CA ARG A 63 1.64 -0.63 0.68
C ARG A 63 2.99 -0.85 1.35
N ARG A 64 3.05 -0.66 2.68
CA ARG A 64 4.27 -0.86 3.46
C ARG A 64 4.78 -2.31 3.37
N ILE A 65 3.87 -3.29 3.40
CA ILE A 65 4.21 -4.70 3.21
C ILE A 65 4.88 -4.94 1.85
N VAL A 66 4.36 -4.32 0.78
CA VAL A 66 4.99 -4.37 -0.55
C VAL A 66 6.39 -3.75 -0.55
N MET A 67 6.56 -2.59 0.09
CA MET A 67 7.86 -1.90 0.18
C MET A 67 8.91 -2.72 0.93
N GLU A 68 8.52 -3.36 2.04
CA GLU A 68 9.41 -4.14 2.91
C GLU A 68 9.66 -5.58 2.39
N TYR A 69 8.86 -6.08 1.46
CA TYR A 69 9.01 -7.43 0.90
C TYR A 69 10.40 -7.65 0.30
N ARG A 70 11.05 -8.76 0.66
CA ARG A 70 12.33 -9.16 0.07
C ARG A 70 12.10 -10.18 -1.04
N PRO A 71 12.40 -9.84 -2.31
CA PRO A 71 12.32 -10.77 -3.44
C PRO A 71 13.14 -12.05 -3.21
N LEU A 72 12.60 -13.17 -3.68
CA LEU A 72 13.27 -14.47 -3.61
C LEU A 72 14.32 -14.66 -4.71
N ASP A 73 14.15 -13.97 -5.83
CA ASP A 73 15.06 -14.02 -6.97
C ASP A 73 15.08 -12.69 -7.75
N TYR A 74 15.93 -12.63 -8.76
CA TYR A 74 16.08 -11.45 -9.62
C TYR A 74 14.78 -11.09 -10.37
N GLN A 75 13.98 -12.09 -10.73
CA GLN A 75 12.74 -11.87 -11.47
C GLN A 75 11.67 -11.24 -10.57
N GLU A 76 11.58 -11.67 -9.31
CA GLU A 76 10.75 -11.02 -8.30
C GLU A 76 11.25 -9.60 -7.99
N SER A 77 12.57 -9.35 -7.98
CA SER A 77 13.09 -7.99 -7.81
C SER A 77 12.59 -7.05 -8.92
N ILE A 78 12.68 -7.49 -10.18
CA ILE A 78 12.14 -6.71 -11.31
C ILE A 78 10.63 -6.52 -11.16
N SER A 79 9.90 -7.58 -10.81
CA SER A 79 8.44 -7.53 -10.68
C SER A 79 8.00 -6.57 -9.57
N LYS A 80 8.70 -6.57 -8.44
CA LYS A 80 8.46 -5.64 -7.33
C LYS A 80 8.68 -4.19 -7.77
N LEU A 81 9.81 -3.91 -8.41
CA LEU A 81 10.14 -2.55 -8.88
C LEU A 81 9.16 -2.06 -9.95
N ALA A 82 8.75 -2.94 -10.87
CA ALA A 82 7.75 -2.63 -11.88
C ALA A 82 6.40 -2.29 -11.23
N TYR A 83 5.96 -3.08 -10.25
CA TYR A 83 4.73 -2.81 -9.50
C TYR A 83 4.79 -1.47 -8.75
N ILE A 84 5.86 -1.23 -7.98
CA ILE A 84 6.03 0.04 -7.24
C ILE A 84 6.04 1.22 -8.22
N SER A 85 6.75 1.12 -9.33
CA SER A 85 6.79 2.18 -10.35
C SER A 85 5.41 2.46 -10.94
N ALA A 86 4.67 1.41 -11.29
CA ALA A 86 3.31 1.53 -11.82
C ALA A 86 2.37 2.21 -10.81
N PHE A 87 2.45 1.82 -9.53
CA PHE A 87 1.70 2.45 -8.46
C PHE A 87 2.02 3.95 -8.33
N LEU A 88 3.31 4.30 -8.26
CA LEU A 88 3.73 5.71 -8.09
C LEU A 88 3.25 6.59 -9.25
N ILE A 89 3.32 6.08 -10.48
CA ILE A 89 2.81 6.77 -11.67
C ILE A 89 1.29 6.92 -11.59
N ALA A 90 0.57 5.85 -11.29
CA ALA A 90 -0.89 5.85 -11.26
C ALA A 90 -1.47 6.74 -10.15
N ALA A 91 -0.80 6.78 -9.00
CA ALA A 91 -1.19 7.62 -7.87
C ALA A 91 -0.62 9.05 -7.94
N GLU A 92 0.22 9.35 -8.95
CA GLU A 92 0.94 10.63 -9.09
C GLU A 92 1.74 11.02 -7.82
N VAL A 93 2.26 10.03 -7.11
CA VAL A 93 3.05 10.22 -5.88
C VAL A 93 4.52 9.90 -6.11
N ARG A 94 5.36 10.42 -5.21
CA ARG A 94 6.79 10.13 -5.17
C ARG A 94 7.15 9.49 -3.85
N LEU A 95 8.13 8.61 -3.88
CA LEU A 95 8.76 8.11 -2.65
C LEU A 95 9.58 9.22 -2.01
N GLU A 96 9.58 9.25 -0.68
CA GLU A 96 10.59 9.97 0.08
C GLU A 96 11.96 9.31 -0.08
N GLU A 97 13.04 10.04 0.23
CA GLU A 97 14.41 9.52 0.12
C GLU A 97 14.63 8.28 0.99
N SER A 98 14.05 8.26 2.18
CA SER A 98 14.06 7.13 3.11
C SER A 98 13.34 5.90 2.55
N GLU A 99 12.16 6.10 1.94
CA GLU A 99 11.39 5.03 1.31
C GLU A 99 12.09 4.50 0.07
N MET A 100 12.70 5.38 -0.72
CA MET A 100 13.51 4.99 -1.87
C MET A 100 14.69 4.12 -1.43
N ALA A 101 15.44 4.53 -0.40
CA ALA A 101 16.54 3.74 0.13
C ALA A 101 16.08 2.36 0.61
N MET A 102 14.97 2.29 1.34
CA MET A 102 14.37 1.03 1.79
C MET A 102 13.98 0.12 0.62
N VAL A 103 13.31 0.66 -0.40
CA VAL A 103 12.91 -0.13 -1.58
C VAL A 103 14.12 -0.67 -2.31
N MET A 104 15.16 0.15 -2.49
CA MET A 104 16.38 -0.26 -3.18
C MET A 104 17.17 -1.30 -2.37
N GLU A 105 17.26 -1.17 -1.05
CA GLU A 105 17.86 -2.17 -0.17
C GLU A 105 17.09 -3.49 -0.22
N ALA A 106 15.77 -3.44 -0.11
CA ALA A 106 14.92 -4.62 -0.09
C ALA A 106 14.82 -5.30 -1.47
N ALA A 107 15.02 -4.57 -2.57
CA ALA A 107 14.97 -5.10 -3.94
C ALA A 107 16.35 -5.50 -4.50
N ALA A 108 17.44 -5.18 -3.81
CA ALA A 108 18.79 -5.54 -4.24
C ALA A 108 18.89 -7.06 -4.43
N PRO A 109 19.33 -7.54 -5.61
CA PRO A 109 19.60 -8.95 -5.79
C PRO A 109 20.73 -9.36 -4.83
N PHE A 110 20.64 -10.56 -4.28
CA PHE A 110 21.69 -11.15 -3.45
C PHE A 110 23.06 -10.90 -4.10
N GLY A 111 23.94 -10.20 -3.36
CA GLY A 111 25.35 -10.05 -3.72
C GLY A 111 26.12 -11.35 -3.50
#